data_AF-A0A968LWE9-F1
#
_entry.id   AF-A0A968LWE9-F1
#
_cell.length_a   1.000
_cell.length_b   1.000
_cell.length_c   1.000
_cell.angle_alpha   90.00
_cell.angle_beta   90.00
_cell.angle_gamma   90.00
#
_symmetry.space_group_name_H-M   'P 1'
#
loop_
_entity.id
_entity.type
_entity.pdbx_description
1 polymer ?
#
loop_
_entity_poly.entity_id
_entity_poly.type
_entity_poly.pdbx_seq_one_letter_code
_entity_poly.pdbx_strand_id
1 'polypeptide(L)' 'MSVEPLDKVIHLWEQGEITLQQAIGKILLWLRQLDTRLRKLELAQRQVEDKSS' A
#
# COMPACT_ATOMS: atom_id res chain seq x y z
N MET A 1 -9.76 6.74 4.81
CA MET A 1 -8.61 7.60 4.47
C MET A 1 -7.98 7.08 3.20
N SER A 2 -7.89 7.91 2.16
CA SER A 2 -7.16 7.55 0.93
C SER A 2 -5.66 7.67 1.21
N VAL A 3 -4.87 6.66 0.89
CA VAL A 3 -3.41 6.78 0.93
C VAL A 3 -2.98 7.58 -0.29
N GLU A 4 -2.11 8.56 -0.07
CA GLU A 4 -1.56 9.37 -1.16
C GLU A 4 -0.76 8.47 -2.10
N PRO A 5 -0.82 8.71 -3.43
CA PRO A 5 0.05 8.02 -4.38
C PRO A 5 1.52 8.16 -3.99
N LEU A 6 2.32 7.11 -4.21
CA LEU A 6 3.74 7.10 -3.86
C LEU A 6 4.49 8.28 -4.49
N ASP A 7 4.20 8.59 -5.76
CA ASP A 7 4.80 9.72 -6.48
C ASP A 7 4.56 11.05 -5.77
N LYS A 8 3.36 11.24 -5.20
CA LYS A 8 3.05 12.44 -4.42
C LYS A 8 3.87 12.49 -3.14
N VAL A 9 4.04 11.37 -2.44
CA VAL A 9 4.85 11.30 -1.20
C VAL A 9 6.32 11.64 -1.49
N ILE A 10 6.87 11.11 -2.59
CA ILE A 10 8.24 11.41 -3.03
C ILE A 10 8.37 12.89 -3.36
N HIS A 11 7.45 13.44 -4.15
CA HIS A 11 7.49 14.86 -4.54
C HIS A 11 7.44 15.79 -3.32
N LEU A 12 6.53 15.54 -2.37
CA LEU A 12 6.44 16.33 -1.13
C LEU A 12 7.75 16.29 -0.32
N TRP A 13 8.45 15.15 -0.31
CA TRP A 13 9.73 15.03 0.37
C TRP A 13 10.84 15.79 -0.36
N GLU A 14 10.91 15.68 -1.69
CA GLU A 14 11.88 16.40 -2.52
C GLU A 14 11.73 17.93 -2.42
N GLN A 15 10.50 18.42 -2.27
CA GLN A 15 10.22 19.85 -2.05
C GLN A 15 10.46 20.31 -0.59
N GLY A 16 10.81 19.38 0.32
CA GLY A 16 10.99 19.68 1.74
C GLY A 16 9.69 19.99 2.50
N GLU A 17 8.52 19.69 1.91
CA GLU A 17 7.21 19.90 2.55
C GLU A 17 6.93 18.87 3.65
N ILE A 18 7.57 17.71 3.57
CA ILE A 18 7.53 16.68 4.62
C ILE A 18 8.94 16.24 5.01
N THR A 19 9.10 15.84 6.26
CA THR A 19 10.36 15.27 6.73
C THR A 19 10.59 13.87 6.15
N LEU A 20 11.85 13.43 6.13
CA LEU A 20 12.19 12.05 5.75
C LEU A 20 11.40 11.02 6.58
N GLN A 21 11.24 11.25 7.89
CA GLN A 21 10.48 10.37 8.78
C GLN A 21 8.99 10.31 8.39
N GLN A 22 8.39 11.45 8.02
CA GLN A 22 7.02 11.50 7.53
C GLN A 22 6.87 10.77 6.19
N ALA A 23 7.83 10.92 5.28
CA ALA A 23 7.85 10.20 4.00
C ALA A 23 7.94 8.69 4.22
N ILE A 24 8.88 8.23 5.05
CA ILE A 24 9.03 6.82 5.43
C ILE A 24 7.73 6.28 6.03
N GLY A 25 7.12 7.01 6.97
CA GLY A 25 5.86 6.58 7.59
C GLY A 25 4.73 6.41 6.58
N LYS A 26 4.59 7.35 5.64
CA LYS A 26 3.61 7.27 4.54
C LYS A 26 3.87 6.07 3.63
N ILE A 27 5.13 5.80 3.27
CA ILE A 27 5.52 4.65 2.45
C ILE A 27 5.19 3.33 3.17
N LEU A 28 5.49 3.21 4.45
CA LEU A 28 5.18 2.01 5.24
C LEU A 28 3.67 1.74 5.32
N LEU A 29 2.86 2.79 5.48
CA LEU A 29 1.40 2.67 5.45
C LEU A 29 0.90 2.18 4.08
N TRP A 30 1.48 2.69 2.99
CA TRP A 30 1.15 2.26 1.63
C TRP A 30 1.48 0.78 1.40
N LEU A 31 2.68 0.35 1.79
CA LEU A 31 3.11 -1.05 1.68
C LEU A 31 2.19 -1.99 2.48
N ARG A 32 1.81 -1.60 3.71
CA ARG A 32 0.87 -2.38 4.53
C ARG A 32 -0.49 -2.55 3.85
N GLN A 33 -0.99 -1.51 3.17
CA GLN A 33 -2.25 -1.61 2.44
C GLN A 33 -2.15 -2.54 1.24
N LEU A 34 -1.04 -2.50 0.50
CA LEU A 34 -0.80 -3.42 -0.61
C LEU A 34 -0.73 -4.87 -0.12
N ASP A 35 0.01 -5.14 0.95
CA ASP A 35 0.08 -6.47 1.57
C ASP A 35 -1.33 -6.97 1.97
N THR A 36 -2.13 -6.09 2.57
CA THR A 36 -3.51 -6.43 2.96
C THR A 36 -4.38 -6.77 1.74
N ARG A 37 -4.24 -6.03 0.65
CA ARG A 37 -4.97 -6.28 -0.61
C ARG A 37 -4.51 -7.58 -1.26
N LEU A 38 -3.20 -7.84 -1.27
CA LEU A 38 -2.62 -9.06 -1.81
C LEU A 38 -3.16 -10.29 -1.07
N ARG A 39 -3.09 -10.30 0.27
CA ARG A 39 -3.65 -11.38 1.09
C ARG A 39 -5.13 -11.65 0.81
N LYS A 40 -5.93 -10.60 0.61
CA LYS A 40 -7.35 -10.74 0.25
C LYS A 40 -7.53 -11.42 -1.11
N LEU A 41 -6.71 -11.06 -2.09
CA LEU A 41 -6.75 -11.68 -3.42
C LEU A 41 -6.32 -13.14 -3.36
N GLU A 42 -5.24 -13.45 -2.63
CA GLU A 42 -4.78 -14.83 -2.42
C GLU A 42 -5.84 -15.70 -1.74
N LEU A 43 -6.52 -15.17 -0.72
CA LEU A 43 -7.63 -15.86 -0.06
C LEU A 43 -8.82 -16.08 -0.99
N ALA A 44 -9.18 -15.07 -1.80
CA ALA A 44 -10.25 -15.19 -2.75
C ALA A 44 -9.94 -16.23 -3.84
N GLN A 45 -8.69 -16.26 -4.33
CA GLN A 45 -8.24 -17.23 -5.32
C GLN A 45 -8.37 -18.67 -4.81
N ARG A 46 -7.88 -18.94 -3.59
CA ARG A 46 -8.02 -20.28 -2.97
C ARG A 46 -9.48 -20.72 -2.85
N GLN A 47 -10.38 -19.80 -2.47
CA GLN A 47 -11.81 -20.11 -2.39
C GLN A 47 -12.45 -20.41 -3.76
N VAL A 48 -11.93 -19.83 -4.85
CA VAL A 48 -12.38 -20.15 -6.20
C VAL A 48 -11.86 -21.52 -6.65
N GLU A 49 -10.60 -21.83 -6.33
CA GLU A 49 -9.99 -23.15 -6.61
C GLU A 49 -10.71 -24.29 -5.86
N ASP A 50 -11.02 -24.10 -4.57
CA ASP A 50 -11.74 -25.09 -3.75
C ASP A 50 -13.20 -25.32 -4.21
N LYS A 51 -13.87 -24.32 -4.80
CA LYS A 51 -15.25 -24.45 -5.31
C LYS A 51 -15.34 -25.06 -6.72
N SER A 52 -14.21 -25.14 -7.42
CA SER A 52 -14.13 -25.65 -8.79
C SER A 52 -13.69 -27.12 -8.85
N SER A 53 -13.41 -27.73 -7.69
CA SER A 53 -13.05 -29.15 -7.48
C SER A 53 -14.24 -29.92 -6.90
#